data_AF-A0A6P8H6Z6-F1
#
_entry.id   AF-A0A6P8H6Z6-F1
#
_cell.length_a   1.000
_cell.length_b   1.000
_cell.length_c   1.000
_cell.angle_alpha   90.00
_cell.angle_beta   90.00
_cell.angle_gamma   90.00
#
_symmetry.space_group_name_H-M   'P 1'
#
loop_
_entity.id
_entity.type
_entity.pdbx_description
1 polymer ?
#
loop_
_entity_poly.entity_id
_entity_poly.type
_entity_poly.pdbx_seq_one_letter_code
_entity_poly.pdbx_strand_id
1 'polypeptide(L)'
;MEMNLVTRILPFGATKLIFPPEEAEKRKAFQMTENDTMKKHFLVVRVLGKGDFFGLGEHTNNMVVVTAGKVELMHVPRIVLARANRGIILTEMREYLLQSIPSTNQIFHSYVDEIKWKAYKRQMILELLEKRKRKNDITTFKDVPLTIRSAHPDYLTQYAIPPKLSIIPLRA
;
A
#
# COMPACT_ATOMS: atom_id res chain seq x y z
N MET A 1 2.58 -2.16 -13.83
CA MET A 1 1.54 -2.10 -14.88
C MET A 1 0.99 -0.70 -14.96
N GLU A 2 0.92 -0.17 -16.18
CA GLU A 2 0.30 1.11 -16.48
C GLU A 2 -1.22 0.97 -16.57
N MET A 3 -1.96 1.85 -15.89
CA MET A 3 -3.42 1.89 -15.94
C MET A 3 -3.92 3.34 -15.97
N ASN A 4 -4.83 3.63 -16.90
CA ASN A 4 -5.54 4.91 -16.94
C ASN A 4 -6.82 4.80 -16.12
N LEU A 5 -6.87 5.50 -14.99
CA LEU A 5 -8.01 5.49 -14.09
C LEU A 5 -8.73 6.85 -14.16
N VAL A 6 -10.05 6.81 -14.16
CA VAL A 6 -10.88 8.00 -14.08
C VAL A 6 -11.32 8.18 -12.64
N THR A 7 -11.10 9.38 -12.10
CA THR A 7 -11.65 9.81 -10.81
C THR A 7 -12.83 10.71 -11.08
N ARG A 8 -14.02 10.28 -10.64
CA ARG A 8 -15.26 11.06 -10.71
C ARG A 8 -15.57 11.68 -9.35
N ILE A 9 -15.77 12.98 -9.31
CA ILE A 9 -16.27 13.68 -8.12
C ILE A 9 -17.81 13.60 -8.13
N LEU A 10 -18.39 13.03 -7.08
CA LEU A 10 -19.83 12.93 -6.89
C LEU A 10 -20.39 14.20 -6.22
N PRO A 11 -21.70 14.49 -6.33
CA PRO A 11 -22.31 15.73 -5.81
C PRO A 11 -22.10 16.00 -4.32
N PHE A 12 -21.82 14.96 -3.53
CA PHE A 12 -21.56 15.05 -2.08
C PHE A 12 -20.07 15.00 -1.73
N GLY A 13 -19.19 15.32 -2.67
CA GLY A 13 -17.73 15.35 -2.50
C GLY A 13 -17.05 13.98 -2.46
N ALA A 14 -17.81 12.88 -2.49
CA ALA A 14 -17.26 11.53 -2.57
C ALA A 14 -16.57 11.31 -3.93
N THR A 15 -15.41 10.66 -3.92
CA THR A 15 -14.68 10.32 -5.15
C THR A 15 -14.91 8.86 -5.53
N LYS A 16 -15.24 8.60 -6.80
CA LYS A 16 -15.33 7.24 -7.35
C LYS A 16 -14.20 7.01 -8.35
N LEU A 17 -13.42 5.95 -8.13
CA LEU A 17 -12.46 5.46 -9.11
C LEU A 17 -13.16 4.54 -10.09
N ILE A 18 -12.89 4.74 -11.37
CA ILE A 18 -13.47 3.99 -12.49
C ILE A 18 -12.33 3.52 -13.38
N PHE A 19 -12.33 2.23 -13.70
CA PHE A 19 -11.51 1.69 -14.77
C PHE A 19 -12.31 1.72 -16.07
N PRO A 20 -11.90 2.52 -17.08
CA PRO A 20 -12.60 2.57 -18.35
C PRO A 20 -12.59 1.20 -19.03
N PRO A 21 -13.68 0.80 -19.71
CA PRO A 21 -13.72 -0.47 -20.40
C PRO A 21 -12.61 -0.58 -21.45
N GLU A 22 -12.05 -1.78 -21.61
CA GLU A 22 -10.94 -2.01 -22.55
C GLU A 22 -11.44 -2.20 -23.99
N GLU A 23 -12.64 -2.75 -24.15
CA GLU A 23 -13.29 -3.01 -25.44
C GLU A 23 -13.70 -1.72 -26.16
N ALA A 24 -13.34 -1.59 -27.44
CA ALA A 24 -13.56 -0.38 -28.24
C ALA A 24 -15.05 0.04 -28.31
N GLU A 25 -15.97 -0.91 -28.43
CA GLU A 25 -17.41 -0.62 -28.48
C GLU A 25 -17.93 -0.07 -27.13
N LYS A 26 -17.47 -0.63 -26.01
CA LYS A 26 -17.83 -0.14 -24.67
C LYS A 26 -17.14 1.19 -24.35
N ARG A 27 -15.96 1.46 -24.92
CA ARG A 27 -15.29 2.77 -24.80
C ARG A 27 -16.09 3.88 -25.46
N LYS A 28 -16.70 3.65 -26.63
CA LYS A 28 -17.57 4.63 -27.30
C LYS A 28 -18.77 5.02 -26.43
N ALA A 29 -19.30 4.05 -25.66
CA ALA A 29 -20.39 4.29 -24.71
C ALA A 29 -19.92 4.98 -23.42
N PHE A 30 -18.64 4.85 -23.05
CA PHE A 30 -18.08 5.52 -21.88
C PHE A 30 -17.79 6.99 -22.20
N GLN A 31 -18.69 7.89 -21.82
CA GLN A 31 -18.49 9.33 -21.90
C GLN A 31 -17.95 9.87 -20.56
N MET A 32 -16.84 10.60 -20.65
CA MET A 32 -16.34 11.41 -19.54
C MET A 32 -17.27 12.59 -19.31
N THR A 33 -17.53 12.91 -18.05
CA THR A 33 -18.26 14.12 -17.64
C THR A 33 -17.29 15.22 -17.22
N GLU A 34 -17.76 16.44 -17.02
CA GLU A 34 -16.93 17.57 -16.55
C GLU A 34 -16.30 17.32 -15.17
N ASN A 35 -16.92 16.45 -14.36
CA ASN A 35 -16.45 16.07 -13.03
C ASN A 35 -15.44 14.91 -13.05
N ASP A 36 -15.03 14.46 -14.24
CA ASP A 36 -14.10 13.36 -14.43
C ASP A 36 -12.69 13.88 -14.67
N THR A 37 -11.73 13.32 -13.93
CA THR A 37 -10.31 13.53 -14.18
C THR A 37 -9.63 12.19 -14.45
N MET A 38 -9.02 12.05 -15.63
CA MET A 38 -8.22 10.87 -15.96
C MET A 38 -6.79 11.04 -15.46
N LYS A 39 -6.27 10.02 -14.77
CA LYS A 39 -4.90 9.97 -14.30
C LYS A 39 -4.28 8.62 -14.60
N LYS A 40 -3.04 8.66 -15.10
CA LYS A 40 -2.20 7.49 -15.32
C LYS A 40 -1.59 7.02 -14.00
N HIS A 41 -1.73 5.73 -13.71
CA HIS A 41 -1.25 5.08 -12.50
C HIS A 41 -0.30 3.94 -12.88
N PHE A 42 0.77 3.79 -12.10
CA PHE A 42 1.68 2.65 -12.20
C PHE A 42 1.50 1.78 -10.97
N LEU A 43 0.96 0.57 -11.17
CA LEU A 43 0.71 -0.39 -10.09
C LEU A 43 1.74 -1.50 -10.11
N VAL A 44 2.18 -1.92 -8.93
CA VAL A 44 3.08 -3.08 -8.78
C VAL A 44 2.21 -4.34 -8.81
N VAL A 45 2.44 -5.20 -9.81
CA VAL A 45 1.65 -6.43 -10.01
C VAL A 45 2.36 -7.64 -9.43
N ARG A 46 3.68 -7.70 -9.61
CA ARG A 46 4.53 -8.78 -9.12
C ARG A 46 5.88 -8.22 -8.70
N VAL A 47 6.43 -8.78 -7.64
CA VAL A 47 7.82 -8.57 -7.22
C VAL A 47 8.59 -9.83 -7.58
N LEU A 48 9.71 -9.67 -8.28
CA LEU A 48 10.58 -10.77 -8.69
C LEU A 48 11.77 -10.86 -7.74
N GLY A 49 12.06 -12.07 -7.28
CA GLY A 49 13.18 -12.40 -6.40
C GLY A 49 14.21 -13.32 -7.06
N LYS A 50 15.07 -13.90 -6.22
CA LYS A 50 16.09 -14.85 -6.68
C LYS A 50 15.44 -16.11 -7.24
N GLY A 51 15.80 -16.48 -8.46
CA GLY A 51 15.27 -17.67 -9.15
C GLY A 51 13.99 -17.41 -9.94
N ASP A 52 13.39 -16.23 -9.80
CA ASP A 52 12.33 -15.81 -10.71
C ASP A 52 12.90 -15.46 -12.09
N PHE A 53 12.02 -15.47 -13.07
CA PHE A 53 12.34 -15.23 -14.48
C PHE A 53 11.25 -14.38 -15.12
N PHE A 54 11.60 -13.69 -16.20
CA PHE A 54 10.71 -12.84 -16.99
C PHE A 54 11.21 -12.78 -18.44
N GLY A 55 10.41 -12.24 -19.36
CA GLY A 55 10.83 -12.02 -20.75
C GLY A 55 10.72 -13.24 -21.67
N LEU A 56 9.88 -14.23 -21.34
CA LEU A 56 9.69 -15.45 -22.15
C LEU A 56 8.66 -15.32 -23.28
N GLY A 57 8.18 -14.10 -23.58
CA GLY A 57 7.05 -13.86 -24.48
C GLY A 57 5.69 -13.89 -23.78
N GLU A 58 5.69 -13.56 -22.50
CA GLU A 58 4.52 -13.23 -21.68
C GLU A 58 3.80 -11.96 -22.22
N HIS A 59 2.48 -11.89 -22.05
CA HIS A 59 1.69 -10.71 -22.43
C HIS A 59 2.01 -9.55 -21.48
N THR A 60 2.94 -8.69 -21.90
CA THR A 60 3.49 -7.60 -21.09
C THR A 60 3.25 -6.21 -21.68
N ASN A 61 2.34 -6.07 -22.65
CA ASN A 61 2.13 -4.81 -23.38
C ASN A 61 1.95 -3.57 -22.49
N ASN A 62 1.40 -3.72 -21.27
CA ASN A 62 1.20 -2.64 -20.31
C ASN A 62 2.04 -2.81 -19.02
N MET A 63 3.02 -3.71 -19.02
CA MET A 63 3.87 -4.01 -17.88
C MET A 63 5.29 -3.51 -18.13
N VAL A 64 5.91 -3.00 -17.07
CA VAL A 64 7.31 -2.57 -17.09
C VAL A 64 8.00 -3.27 -15.93
N VAL A 65 9.17 -3.84 -16.19
CA VAL A 65 10.03 -4.42 -15.17
C VAL A 65 11.03 -3.34 -14.75
N VAL A 66 11.04 -3.03 -13.45
CA VAL A 66 11.94 -2.04 -12.86
C VAL A 66 12.69 -2.66 -11.71
N THR A 67 13.95 -2.26 -11.53
CA THR A 67 14.79 -2.73 -10.42
C THR A 67 14.62 -1.80 -9.23
N ALA A 68 14.28 -2.33 -8.06
CA ALA A 68 14.22 -1.54 -6.83
C ALA A 68 15.61 -1.21 -6.23
N GLY A 69 16.66 -1.89 -6.69
CA GLY A 69 18.05 -1.73 -6.23
C GLY A 69 19.03 -2.45 -7.14
N LYS A 70 20.24 -2.73 -6.64
CA LYS A 70 21.25 -3.49 -7.38
C LYS A 70 20.80 -4.96 -7.51
N VAL A 71 20.73 -5.46 -8.73
CA VAL A 71 20.36 -6.84 -9.05
C VAL A 71 21.35 -7.45 -10.04
N GLU A 72 21.47 -8.77 -10.00
CA GLU A 72 22.23 -9.55 -10.96
C GLU A 72 21.26 -10.39 -11.79
N LEU A 73 21.39 -10.32 -13.12
CA LEU A 73 20.51 -11.01 -14.05
C LEU A 73 21.33 -11.95 -14.91
N MET A 74 20.86 -13.19 -15.05
CA MET A 74 21.38 -14.13 -16.05
C MET A 74 20.50 -14.06 -17.29
N HIS A 75 21.06 -13.56 -18.39
CA HIS A 75 20.38 -13.54 -19.67
C HIS A 75 20.61 -14.85 -20.42
N VAL A 76 19.53 -15.60 -20.69
CA VAL A 76 19.59 -16.87 -21.42
C VAL A 76 18.95 -16.69 -22.79
N PRO A 77 19.67 -16.97 -23.91
CA PRO A 77 19.07 -16.88 -25.23
C PRO A 77 17.90 -17.85 -25.40
N ARG A 78 16.78 -17.35 -25.93
CA ARG A 78 15.55 -18.14 -26.13
C ARG A 78 15.77 -19.43 -26.93
N ILE A 79 16.67 -19.42 -27.92
CA ILE A 79 17.00 -20.59 -28.74
C ILE A 79 17.59 -21.74 -27.91
N VAL A 80 18.32 -21.43 -26.83
CA VAL A 80 18.90 -22.43 -25.93
C VAL A 80 17.80 -23.15 -25.16
N LEU A 81 16.85 -22.38 -24.60
CA LEU A 81 15.69 -22.92 -23.89
C LEU A 81 14.75 -23.70 -24.82
N ALA A 82 14.58 -23.25 -26.06
CA ALA A 82 13.74 -23.92 -27.05
C ALA A 82 14.33 -25.27 -27.53
N ARG A 83 15.66 -25.40 -27.55
CA ARG A 83 16.33 -26.68 -27.90
C ARG A 83 16.31 -27.66 -26.73
N ALA A 84 16.44 -27.16 -25.50
CA ALA A 84 16.35 -27.97 -24.29
C ALA A 84 14.97 -28.64 -24.20
N ASN A 85 14.94 -29.96 -23.98
CA ASN A 85 13.71 -30.76 -23.87
C ASN A 85 12.66 -30.46 -24.96
N ARG A 86 13.11 -30.19 -26.20
CA ARG A 86 12.24 -29.84 -27.34
C ARG A 86 11.30 -28.65 -27.06
N GLY A 87 11.70 -27.74 -26.18
CA GLY A 87 10.95 -26.53 -25.84
C GLY A 87 9.88 -26.72 -24.78
N ILE A 88 9.74 -27.91 -24.18
CA ILE A 88 8.76 -28.18 -23.11
C ILE A 88 8.98 -27.22 -21.93
N ILE A 89 10.21 -27.09 -21.45
CA ILE A 89 10.56 -26.19 -20.33
C ILE A 89 10.14 -24.75 -20.64
N LEU A 90 10.41 -24.27 -21.85
CA LEU A 90 10.07 -22.90 -22.25
C LEU A 90 8.56 -22.66 -22.22
N THR A 91 7.78 -23.66 -22.65
CA THR A 91 6.32 -23.62 -22.64
C THR A 91 5.78 -23.62 -21.21
N GLU A 92 6.27 -24.52 -20.35
CA GLU A 92 5.86 -24.60 -18.94
C GLU A 92 6.16 -23.29 -18.19
N MET A 93 7.37 -22.75 -18.36
CA MET A 93 7.75 -21.47 -17.76
C MET A 93 6.85 -20.33 -18.26
N ARG A 94 6.49 -20.32 -19.54
CA ARG A 94 5.58 -19.30 -20.10
C ARG A 94 4.16 -19.44 -19.55
N GLU A 95 3.62 -20.64 -19.48
CA GLU A 95 2.29 -20.91 -18.93
C GLU A 95 2.21 -20.52 -17.45
N TYR A 96 3.24 -20.85 -16.68
CA TYR A 96 3.37 -20.42 -15.30
C TYR A 96 3.31 -18.89 -15.15
N LEU A 97 4.04 -18.15 -15.99
CA LEU A 97 4.00 -16.69 -15.97
C LEU A 97 2.60 -16.15 -16.32
N LEU A 98 1.98 -16.69 -17.36
CA LEU A 98 0.63 -16.29 -17.77
C LEU A 98 -0.42 -16.52 -16.68
N GLN A 99 -0.32 -17.61 -15.92
CA GLN A 99 -1.22 -17.89 -14.80
C GLN A 99 -0.92 -17.03 -13.57
N SER A 100 0.35 -16.67 -13.36
CA SER A 100 0.77 -15.89 -12.21
C SER A 100 0.40 -14.40 -12.28
N ILE A 101 0.25 -13.85 -13.50
CA ILE A 101 -0.03 -12.44 -13.71
C ILE A 101 -1.56 -12.24 -13.70
N PRO A 102 -2.12 -11.49 -12.74
CA PRO A 102 -3.55 -11.21 -12.69
C PRO A 102 -4.00 -10.35 -13.86
N SER A 103 -5.29 -10.46 -14.20
CA SER A 103 -5.89 -9.62 -15.26
C SER A 103 -6.01 -8.16 -14.83
N THR A 104 -6.12 -7.25 -15.80
CA THR A 104 -6.27 -5.81 -15.54
C THR A 104 -7.44 -5.49 -14.61
N ASN A 105 -8.57 -6.18 -14.78
CA ASN A 105 -9.74 -6.02 -13.91
C ASN A 105 -9.47 -6.48 -12.49
N GLN A 106 -8.80 -7.63 -12.32
CA GLN A 106 -8.41 -8.12 -10.99
C GLN A 106 -7.49 -7.12 -10.30
N ILE A 107 -6.49 -6.59 -11.01
CA ILE A 107 -5.56 -5.59 -10.49
C ILE A 107 -6.31 -4.32 -10.07
N PHE A 108 -7.26 -3.84 -10.87
CA PHE A 108 -8.09 -2.69 -10.51
C PHE A 108 -8.88 -2.93 -9.22
N HIS A 109 -9.54 -4.08 -9.10
CA HIS A 109 -10.31 -4.42 -7.90
C HIS A 109 -9.42 -4.49 -6.66
N SER A 110 -8.28 -5.21 -6.75
CA SER A 110 -7.31 -5.28 -5.65
C SER A 110 -6.79 -3.90 -5.25
N TYR A 111 -6.53 -3.01 -6.22
CA TYR A 111 -6.10 -1.63 -5.95
C TYR A 111 -7.17 -0.81 -5.22
N VAL A 112 -8.42 -0.89 -5.66
CA VAL A 112 -9.54 -0.20 -5.01
C VAL A 112 -9.73 -0.71 -3.57
N ASP A 113 -9.62 -2.01 -3.36
CA ASP A 113 -9.73 -2.63 -2.05
C ASP A 113 -8.57 -2.23 -1.13
N GLU A 114 -7.35 -2.13 -1.66
CA GLU A 114 -6.19 -1.63 -0.90
C GLU A 114 -6.39 -0.17 -0.46
N ILE A 115 -6.92 0.70 -1.33
CA ILE A 115 -7.25 2.09 -0.96
C ILE A 115 -8.28 2.13 0.16
N LYS A 116 -9.38 1.38 0.02
CA LYS A 116 -10.44 1.30 1.05
C LYS A 116 -9.87 0.78 2.37
N TRP A 117 -9.05 -0.26 2.32
CA TRP A 117 -8.40 -0.84 3.48
C TRP A 117 -7.48 0.17 4.18
N LYS A 118 -6.67 0.91 3.44
CA LYS A 118 -5.81 1.97 3.99
C LYS A 118 -6.63 3.06 4.67
N ALA A 119 -7.72 3.51 4.04
CA ALA A 119 -8.62 4.50 4.61
C ALA A 119 -9.27 4.01 5.91
N TYR A 120 -9.80 2.78 5.90
CA TYR A 120 -10.37 2.13 7.08
C TYR A 120 -9.36 1.98 8.21
N LYS A 121 -8.15 1.46 7.92
CA LYS A 121 -7.09 1.29 8.92
C LYS A 121 -6.69 2.61 9.56
N ARG A 122 -6.59 3.68 8.77
CA ARG A 122 -6.32 5.03 9.28
C ARG A 122 -7.43 5.52 10.20
N GLN A 123 -8.69 5.40 9.78
CA GLN A 123 -9.85 5.77 10.56
C GLN A 123 -9.87 5.05 11.93
N MET A 124 -9.69 3.73 11.90
CA MET A 124 -9.64 2.89 13.11
C MET A 124 -8.51 3.32 14.07
N ILE A 125 -7.31 3.61 13.56
CA ILE A 125 -6.19 4.09 14.40
C ILE A 125 -6.56 5.44 15.04
N LEU A 126 -7.15 6.36 14.29
CA LEU A 126 -7.56 7.67 14.82
C LEU A 126 -8.61 7.52 15.93
N GLU A 127 -9.62 6.66 15.73
CA GLU A 127 -10.63 6.37 16.74
C GLU A 127 -10.03 5.78 18.02
N LEU A 128 -9.06 4.86 17.89
CA LEU A 128 -8.35 4.30 19.04
C LEU A 128 -7.53 5.35 19.79
N LEU A 129 -6.86 6.25 19.06
CA LEU A 129 -6.11 7.35 19.66
C LEU A 129 -7.03 8.36 20.35
N GLU A 130 -8.18 8.68 19.77
CA GLU A 130 -9.19 9.54 20.41
C GLU A 130 -9.75 8.91 21.69
N LYS A 131 -10.09 7.62 21.66
CA LYS A 131 -10.52 6.88 22.85
C LYS A 131 -9.44 6.88 23.93
N ARG A 132 -8.16 6.74 23.55
CA ARG A 132 -7.03 6.82 24.49
C ARG A 132 -6.88 8.22 25.09
N LYS A 133 -7.00 9.28 24.28
CA LYS A 133 -6.97 10.67 24.77
C LYS A 133 -8.11 10.97 25.74
N ARG A 134 -9.31 10.40 25.52
CA ARG A 134 -10.45 10.51 26.44
C ARG A 134 -10.22 9.74 27.75
N LYS A 135 -9.40 8.68 27.73
CA LYS A 135 -8.92 7.92 28.89
C LYS A 135 -7.54 8.41 29.38
N ASN A 136 -7.23 9.70 29.22
CA ASN A 136 -6.12 10.31 29.94
C ASN A 136 -6.49 10.45 31.43
N ASP A 137 -6.77 9.33 32.10
CA ASP A 137 -6.51 9.21 33.51
C ASP A 137 -4.99 9.18 33.62
N ILE A 138 -4.39 10.37 33.75
CA ILE A 138 -2.99 10.48 34.12
C ILE A 138 -2.93 9.88 35.51
N THR A 139 -2.47 8.63 35.59
CA THR A 139 -2.26 7.92 36.85
C THR A 139 -1.38 8.80 37.73
N THR A 140 -2.01 9.36 38.74
CA THR A 140 -1.38 10.28 39.68
C THR A 140 -0.88 9.46 40.85
N PHE A 141 0.11 9.96 41.59
CA PHE A 141 0.58 9.35 42.83
C PHE A 141 -0.56 9.00 43.83
N LYS A 142 -1.69 9.73 43.74
CA LYS A 142 -2.88 9.51 44.55
C LYS A 142 -3.61 8.19 44.22
N ASP A 143 -3.45 7.65 43.02
CA ASP A 143 -4.09 6.41 42.56
C ASP A 143 -3.35 5.15 43.05
N VAL A 144 -2.17 5.31 43.65
CA VAL A 144 -1.41 4.21 44.29
C VAL A 144 -2.01 3.88 45.66
N PRO A 145 -2.32 2.61 45.97
CA PRO A 145 -2.83 2.20 47.29
C PRO A 145 -1.97 2.68 48.47
N LEU A 146 -2.63 3.06 49.57
CA LEU A 146 -1.97 3.59 50.78
C LEU A 146 -0.88 2.66 51.33
N THR A 147 -1.11 1.35 51.31
CA THR A 147 -0.16 0.34 51.81
C THR A 147 1.18 0.39 51.08
N ILE A 148 1.16 0.59 49.76
CA ILE A 148 2.37 0.70 48.92
C ILE A 148 3.06 2.04 49.16
N ARG A 149 2.29 3.13 49.32
CA ARG A 149 2.85 4.46 49.64
C ARG A 149 3.57 4.49 50.98
N SER A 150 3.02 3.83 51.99
CA SER A 150 3.62 3.78 53.33
C SER A 150 4.85 2.87 53.39
N ALA A 151 4.93 1.83 52.55
CA ALA A 151 6.08 0.95 52.47
C ALA A 151 7.29 1.61 51.77
N HIS A 152 7.04 2.61 50.92
CA HIS A 152 8.08 3.28 50.14
C HIS A 152 7.91 4.82 50.15
N PRO A 153 8.31 5.49 51.25
CA PRO A 153 8.12 6.94 51.43
C PRO A 153 9.00 7.80 50.51
N ASP A 154 10.05 7.21 49.93
CA ASP A 154 11.05 7.80 49.05
C ASP A 154 10.58 8.03 47.61
N TYR A 155 9.44 7.46 47.21
CA TYR A 155 8.87 7.63 45.85
C TYR A 155 8.60 9.10 45.48
N LEU A 156 8.19 9.93 46.44
CA LEU A 156 7.92 11.36 46.19
C LEU A 156 9.21 12.13 45.88
N THR A 157 10.34 11.75 46.46
CA THR A 157 11.64 12.37 46.23
C THR A 157 12.32 11.88 44.95
N GLN A 158 12.13 10.60 44.59
CA GLN A 158 12.83 9.97 43.46
C GLN A 158 12.14 10.22 42.11
N TYR A 159 10.82 10.41 42.11
CA TYR A 159 10.00 10.63 40.91
C TYR A 159 9.22 11.94 40.93
N ALA A 160 9.61 12.91 41.76
CA ALA A 160 9.12 14.28 41.64
C ALA A 160 9.41 14.78 40.22
N ILE A 161 8.35 14.85 39.41
CA ILE A 161 8.38 15.60 38.16
C ILE A 161 8.80 17.02 38.58
N PRO A 162 9.94 17.55 38.11
CA PRO A 162 10.34 18.89 38.49
C PRO A 162 9.19 19.84 38.15
N PRO A 163 8.84 20.80 39.03
CA PRO A 163 7.83 21.78 38.71
C PRO A 163 8.20 22.40 37.37
N LYS A 164 7.25 22.41 36.41
CA LYS A 164 7.46 22.90 35.05
C LYS A 164 8.35 24.14 35.11
N LEU A 165 9.59 24.03 34.66
CA LEU A 165 10.43 25.18 34.39
C LEU A 165 9.59 26.06 33.47
N SER A 166 9.21 27.24 33.97
CA SER A 166 8.58 28.25 33.16
C SER A 166 9.52 28.49 31.98
N ILE A 167 9.10 28.07 30.79
CA ILE A 167 9.80 28.41 29.57
C ILE A 167 9.66 29.92 29.45
N ILE A 168 10.70 30.64 29.85
CA ILE A 168 10.85 32.06 29.58
C ILE A 168 10.92 32.15 28.05
N PRO A 169 9.99 32.84 27.38
CA PRO A 169 10.07 32.99 25.94
C PRO A 169 11.34 33.79 25.63
N LEU A 170 12.25 33.19 24.87
CA LEU A 170 13.39 33.90 24.30
C LEU A 170 12.84 35.05 23.45
N ARG A 171 13.02 36.28 23.95
CA ARG A 171 12.78 37.51 23.20
C ARG A 171 14.05 37.80 22.38
N ALA A 172 13.80 37.98 21.08
CA ALA A 172 14.68 38.49 20.02
C ALA A 172 15.86 37.61 19.62
#